data_AF-A0A9W8K6M3-F1
#
_entry.id   AF-A0A9W8K6M3-F1
#
_cell.length_a   1.000
_cell.length_b   1.000
_cell.length_c   1.000
_cell.angle_alpha   90.00
_cell.angle_beta   90.00
_cell.angle_gamma   90.00
#
_symmetry.space_group_name_H-M   'P 1'
#
loop_
_entity.id
_entity.type
_entity.pdbx_description
1 polymer ?
#
loop_
_entity_poly.entity_id
_entity_poly.type
_entity_poly.pdbx_seq_one_letter_code
_entity_poly.pdbx_strand_id
1 'polypeptide(L)'
;MPELFRFTEVNDNNDLANRASNLLVRMCGVTPPVSLIYPILDAIFETIQNSPSWRVRLKALPLLQVFYFRHIPLISEIRIVEILEVLCRCLDDEIVEVREMAAATLSGILRLSPRRSVLTLKERFMHLLKNSCVPSRQDPNYNKAIRQRHAAILGICALVDSYPYTVEKWMPELLTNILAEHTYDPIPISTSVRKCASNFKRTHQDTWHEDRKRFNEDQLAALSTLLTGSSYYA
;
A
#
# COMPACT_ATOMS: atom_id res chain seq x y z
N MET A 1 -24.92 -2.91 1.31
CA MET A 1 -23.55 -2.71 0.77
C MET A 1 -23.07 -3.89 -0.08
N PRO A 2 -23.20 -5.17 0.34
CA PRO A 2 -22.75 -6.32 -0.47
C PRO A 2 -23.40 -6.39 -1.87
N GLU A 3 -24.71 -6.15 -1.97
CA GLU A 3 -25.40 -6.13 -3.28
C GLU A 3 -24.91 -5.00 -4.20
N LEU A 4 -24.52 -3.85 -3.64
CA LEU A 4 -23.97 -2.76 -4.45
C LEU A 4 -22.63 -3.16 -5.07
N PHE A 5 -21.78 -3.89 -4.32
CA PHE A 5 -20.55 -4.44 -4.87
C PHE A 5 -20.82 -5.41 -6.02
N ARG A 6 -21.80 -6.30 -5.87
CA ARG A 6 -22.24 -7.22 -6.94
C ARG A 6 -22.72 -6.45 -8.17
N PHE A 7 -23.52 -5.41 -7.98
CA PHE A 7 -23.99 -4.56 -9.08
C PHE A 7 -22.85 -3.87 -9.82
N THR A 8 -21.71 -3.60 -9.18
CA THR A 8 -20.54 -3.03 -9.88
C THR A 8 -19.85 -3.99 -10.86
N GLU A 9 -20.24 -5.26 -10.89
CA GLU A 9 -19.68 -6.30 -11.77
C GLU A 9 -20.64 -6.76 -12.87
N VAL A 10 -21.82 -6.15 -12.96
CA VAL A 10 -22.84 -6.46 -13.96
C VAL A 10 -22.39 -5.90 -15.31
N ASN A 11 -21.89 -6.78 -16.19
CA ASN A 11 -21.30 -6.40 -17.48
C ASN A 11 -22.34 -6.08 -18.56
N ASP A 12 -23.57 -6.60 -18.41
CA ASP A 12 -24.70 -6.42 -19.32
C ASP A 12 -25.46 -5.10 -19.09
N ASN A 13 -25.19 -4.41 -17.98
CA ASN A 13 -25.81 -3.12 -17.66
C ASN A 13 -24.79 -2.12 -17.07
N ASN A 14 -24.10 -1.41 -17.96
CA ASN A 14 -23.10 -0.40 -17.60
C ASN A 14 -23.69 0.75 -16.76
N ASP A 15 -24.95 1.15 -16.97
CA ASP A 15 -25.57 2.23 -16.19
C ASP A 15 -25.77 1.79 -14.72
N LEU A 16 -26.23 0.56 -14.49
CA LEU A 16 -26.34 -0.02 -13.15
C LEU A 16 -24.98 -0.11 -12.47
N ALA A 17 -23.96 -0.65 -13.15
CA ALA A 17 -22.62 -0.78 -12.60
C ALA A 17 -22.00 0.57 -12.21
N ASN A 18 -22.17 1.58 -13.07
CA ASN A 18 -21.72 2.95 -12.81
C ASN A 18 -22.47 3.59 -11.64
N ARG A 19 -23.80 3.46 -11.58
CA ARG A 19 -24.61 3.99 -10.47
C ARG A 19 -24.26 3.33 -9.14
N ALA A 20 -24.07 2.01 -9.12
CA ALA A 20 -23.69 1.27 -7.93
C ALA A 20 -22.31 1.71 -7.42
N SER A 21 -21.34 1.87 -8.32
CA SER A 21 -20.00 2.40 -8.00
C SER A 21 -20.08 3.81 -7.40
N ASN A 22 -20.82 4.71 -8.06
CA ASN A 22 -21.02 6.08 -7.57
C ASN A 22 -21.72 6.12 -6.21
N LEU A 23 -22.71 5.26 -5.99
CA LEU A 23 -23.42 5.18 -4.71
C LEU A 23 -22.49 4.69 -3.60
N LEU A 24 -21.66 3.67 -3.85
CA LEU A 24 -20.68 3.17 -2.87
C LEU A 24 -19.71 4.28 -2.43
N VAL A 25 -19.17 5.06 -3.38
CA VAL A 25 -18.28 6.18 -3.08
C VAL A 25 -19.00 7.25 -2.27
N ARG A 26 -20.23 7.63 -2.67
CA ARG A 26 -21.02 8.63 -1.95
C ARG A 26 -21.40 8.19 -0.54
N MET A 27 -21.75 6.91 -0.36
CA MET A 27 -22.05 6.33 0.95
C MET A 27 -20.86 6.46 1.91
N CYS A 28 -19.64 6.33 1.41
CA CYS A 28 -18.43 6.49 2.23
C CYS A 28 -18.05 7.95 2.50
N GLY A 29 -18.60 8.91 1.74
CA GLY A 29 -18.32 10.34 1.88
C GLY A 29 -19.32 11.12 2.75
N VAL A 30 -20.51 10.56 2.99
CA VAL A 30 -21.51 11.16 3.89
C VAL A 30 -21.24 10.77 5.34
N THR A 31 -21.72 11.57 6.29
CA THR A 31 -21.65 11.23 7.72
C THR A 31 -22.88 10.43 8.13
N PRO A 32 -22.76 9.11 8.35
CA PRO A 32 -23.88 8.34 8.85
C PRO A 32 -24.11 8.62 10.35
N PRO A 33 -25.26 8.22 10.91
CA PRO A 33 -25.42 8.11 12.36
C PRO A 33 -24.24 7.35 12.99
N VAL A 34 -23.78 7.80 14.17
CA VAL A 34 -22.60 7.23 14.84
C VAL A 34 -22.71 5.72 15.05
N SER A 35 -23.93 5.23 15.33
CA SER A 35 -24.24 3.80 15.48
C SER A 35 -23.97 2.96 14.22
N LEU A 36 -23.92 3.58 13.04
CA LEU A 36 -23.67 2.90 11.77
C LEU A 36 -22.20 2.96 11.32
N ILE A 37 -21.33 3.71 12.01
CA ILE A 37 -19.92 3.83 11.60
C ILE A 37 -19.22 2.47 11.62
N TYR A 38 -19.31 1.74 12.75
CA TYR A 38 -18.67 0.43 12.86
C TYR A 38 -19.36 -0.65 12.02
N PRO A 39 -20.70 -0.75 11.95
CA PRO A 39 -21.35 -1.67 11.00
C PRO A 39 -20.94 -1.47 9.54
N ILE A 40 -20.76 -0.21 9.10
CA ILE A 40 -20.28 0.07 7.73
C ILE A 40 -18.81 -0.35 7.59
N LEU A 41 -17.97 -0.03 8.56
CA LEU A 41 -16.57 -0.42 8.57
C LEU A 41 -16.40 -1.95 8.54
N ASP A 42 -17.15 -2.67 9.36
CA ASP A 42 -17.18 -4.13 9.42
C ASP A 42 -17.64 -4.73 8.08
N ALA A 43 -18.63 -4.13 7.42
CA ALA A 43 -19.06 -4.55 6.08
C ALA A 43 -17.98 -4.32 5.00
N ILE A 44 -17.20 -3.24 5.11
CA ILE A 44 -16.05 -2.99 4.23
C ILE A 44 -14.94 -4.01 4.49
N PHE A 45 -14.64 -4.32 5.76
CA PHE A 45 -13.65 -5.34 6.13
C PHE A 45 -14.02 -6.72 5.59
N GLU A 46 -15.27 -7.14 5.82
CA GLU A 46 -15.81 -8.40 5.30
C GLU A 46 -15.67 -8.47 3.78
N THR A 47 -15.95 -7.37 3.08
CA THR A 47 -15.80 -7.30 1.62
C THR A 47 -14.35 -7.44 1.18
N ILE A 48 -13.42 -6.74 1.85
CA ILE A 48 -11.98 -6.79 1.53
C ILE A 48 -11.40 -8.18 1.80
N GLN A 49 -11.81 -8.84 2.89
CA GLN A 49 -11.20 -10.10 3.31
C GLN A 49 -11.82 -11.32 2.63
N ASN A 50 -13.15 -11.34 2.46
CA ASN A 50 -13.88 -12.57 2.17
C ASN A 50 -14.59 -12.55 0.80
N SER A 51 -14.57 -11.45 0.06
CA SER A 51 -15.18 -11.44 -1.28
C SER A 51 -14.44 -12.39 -2.23
N PRO A 52 -15.16 -13.32 -2.90
CA PRO A 52 -14.55 -14.21 -3.89
C PRO A 52 -14.10 -13.45 -5.14
N SER A 53 -14.77 -12.33 -5.48
CA SER A 53 -14.33 -11.46 -6.56
C SER A 53 -13.19 -10.55 -6.10
N TRP A 54 -12.03 -10.70 -6.72
CA TRP A 54 -10.88 -9.81 -6.52
C TRP A 54 -11.17 -8.38 -6.97
N ARG A 55 -12.05 -8.18 -7.97
CA ARG A 55 -12.44 -6.84 -8.41
C ARG A 55 -13.23 -6.12 -7.34
N VAL A 56 -14.09 -6.84 -6.62
CA VAL A 56 -14.81 -6.30 -5.46
C VAL A 56 -13.83 -5.97 -4.33
N ARG A 57 -12.89 -6.87 -3.99
CA ARG A 57 -11.83 -6.58 -3.01
C ARG A 57 -11.05 -5.32 -3.38
N LEU A 58 -10.62 -5.22 -4.64
CA LEU A 58 -9.91 -4.07 -5.19
C LEU A 58 -10.72 -2.77 -5.06
N LYS A 59 -12.01 -2.78 -5.40
CA LYS A 59 -12.88 -1.60 -5.31
C LYS A 59 -13.18 -1.20 -3.86
N ALA A 60 -13.16 -2.13 -2.91
CA ALA A 60 -13.44 -1.86 -1.51
C ALA A 60 -12.29 -1.11 -0.79
N LEU A 61 -11.04 -1.29 -1.24
CA LEU A 61 -9.85 -0.67 -0.63
C LEU A 61 -9.89 0.88 -0.67
N PRO A 62 -10.13 1.56 -1.82
CA PRO A 62 -10.30 3.02 -1.82
C PRO A 62 -11.48 3.51 -0.99
N LEU A 63 -12.57 2.72 -0.90
CA LEU A 63 -13.74 3.08 -0.10
C LEU A 63 -13.40 3.11 1.39
N LEU A 64 -12.60 2.15 1.87
CA LEU A 64 -12.06 2.15 3.22
C LEU A 64 -11.27 3.43 3.51
N GLN A 65 -10.45 3.88 2.57
CA GLN A 65 -9.66 5.10 2.71
C GLN A 65 -10.55 6.35 2.82
N VAL A 66 -11.54 6.48 1.92
CA VAL A 66 -12.49 7.60 1.94
C VAL A 66 -13.26 7.62 3.26
N PHE A 67 -13.78 6.47 3.68
CA PHE A 67 -14.52 6.34 4.93
C PHE A 67 -13.65 6.68 6.15
N TYR A 68 -12.42 6.16 6.19
CA TYR A 68 -11.45 6.48 7.23
C TYR A 68 -11.23 7.99 7.31
N PHE A 69 -10.83 8.66 6.22
CA PHE A 69 -10.55 10.10 6.20
C PHE A 69 -11.74 10.95 6.65
N ARG A 70 -12.97 10.55 6.31
CA ARG A 70 -14.17 11.30 6.70
C ARG A 70 -14.51 11.14 8.18
N HIS A 71 -14.13 10.03 8.80
CA HIS A 71 -14.61 9.64 10.12
C HIS A 71 -13.51 9.41 11.16
N ILE A 72 -12.23 9.72 10.88
CA ILE A 72 -11.11 9.54 11.82
C ILE A 72 -11.45 9.98 13.27
N PRO A 73 -12.04 11.17 13.52
CA PRO A 73 -12.32 11.60 14.89
C PRO A 73 -13.32 10.71 15.66
N LEU A 74 -14.09 9.90 14.94
CA LEU A 74 -15.12 9.00 15.48
C LEU A 74 -14.66 7.53 15.53
N ILE A 75 -13.51 7.21 14.93
CA ILE A 75 -12.96 5.85 14.90
C ILE A 75 -11.99 5.69 16.07
N SER A 76 -12.29 4.74 16.96
CA SER A 76 -11.40 4.42 18.09
C SER A 76 -10.04 3.88 17.63
N GLU A 77 -8.99 4.05 18.46
CA GLU A 77 -7.64 3.54 18.15
C GLU A 77 -7.61 2.04 17.86
N ILE A 78 -8.44 1.26 18.56
CA ILE A 78 -8.56 -0.20 18.34
C ILE A 78 -9.00 -0.49 16.90
N ARG A 79 -10.00 0.25 16.41
CA ARG A 79 -10.48 0.09 15.03
C ARG A 79 -9.46 0.59 14.01
N ILE A 80 -8.65 1.61 14.33
CA ILE A 80 -7.53 2.03 13.46
C ILE A 80 -6.49 0.90 13.33
N VAL A 81 -6.15 0.22 14.43
CA VAL A 81 -5.25 -0.93 14.40
C VAL A 81 -5.83 -2.06 13.54
N GLU A 82 -7.14 -2.31 13.64
CA GLU A 82 -7.82 -3.30 12.81
C GLU A 82 -7.80 -2.93 11.32
N ILE A 83 -8.02 -1.66 10.95
CA ILE A 83 -7.86 -1.15 9.58
C ILE A 83 -6.46 -1.47 9.05
N LEU A 84 -5.41 -1.15 9.82
CA LEU A 84 -4.04 -1.41 9.43
C LEU A 84 -3.78 -2.91 9.23
N GLU A 85 -4.33 -3.76 10.10
CA GLU A 85 -4.19 -5.21 9.99
C GLU A 85 -4.92 -5.78 8.75
N VAL A 86 -6.13 -5.31 8.45
CA VAL A 86 -6.87 -5.68 7.23
C VAL A 86 -6.03 -5.36 5.99
N LEU A 87 -5.45 -4.16 5.92
CA LEU A 87 -4.62 -3.74 4.81
C LEU A 87 -3.32 -4.54 4.71
N CYS A 88 -2.66 -4.80 5.84
CA CYS A 88 -1.44 -5.60 5.87
C CYS A 88 -1.67 -7.03 5.37
N ARG A 89 -2.81 -7.66 5.69
CA ARG A 89 -3.16 -8.98 5.13
C ARG A 89 -3.41 -8.91 3.63
N CYS A 90 -4.05 -7.83 3.16
CA CYS A 90 -4.36 -7.63 1.75
C CYS A 90 -3.10 -7.40 0.89
N LEU A 91 -1.96 -7.04 1.47
CA LEU A 91 -0.66 -6.99 0.78
C LEU A 91 -0.18 -8.38 0.30
N ASP A 92 -0.69 -9.48 0.88
CA ASP A 92 -0.39 -10.87 0.48
C ASP A 92 -1.54 -11.50 -0.33
N ASP A 93 -2.42 -10.68 -0.94
CA ASP A 93 -3.48 -11.17 -1.84
C ASP A 93 -2.86 -11.89 -3.07
N GLU A 94 -3.59 -12.85 -3.62
CA GLU A 94 -3.14 -13.62 -4.78
C GLU A 94 -3.00 -12.74 -6.03
N ILE A 95 -3.86 -11.71 -6.14
CA ILE A 95 -3.94 -10.81 -7.29
C ILE A 95 -3.04 -9.59 -7.05
N VAL A 96 -2.16 -9.30 -8.01
CA VAL A 96 -1.16 -8.22 -7.92
C VAL A 96 -1.85 -6.86 -7.75
N GLU A 97 -2.90 -6.62 -8.52
CA GLU A 97 -3.65 -5.37 -8.54
C GLU A 97 -4.31 -5.07 -7.19
N VAL A 98 -4.76 -6.10 -6.49
CA VAL A 98 -5.31 -5.97 -5.12
C VAL A 98 -4.20 -5.58 -4.15
N ARG A 99 -3.03 -6.23 -4.24
CA ARG A 99 -1.87 -5.91 -3.40
C ARG A 99 -1.38 -4.47 -3.61
N GLU A 100 -1.27 -4.04 -4.87
CA GLU A 100 -0.88 -2.67 -5.19
C GLU A 100 -1.88 -1.64 -4.68
N MET A 101 -3.19 -1.91 -4.83
CA MET A 101 -4.22 -1.04 -4.28
C MET A 101 -4.17 -1.01 -2.75
N ALA A 102 -3.91 -2.14 -2.09
CA ALA A 102 -3.79 -2.21 -0.65
C ALA A 102 -2.60 -1.38 -0.14
N ALA A 103 -1.47 -1.39 -0.85
CA ALA A 103 -0.32 -0.54 -0.54
C ALA A 103 -0.63 0.95 -0.72
N ALA A 104 -1.31 1.33 -1.81
CA ALA A 104 -1.73 2.71 -2.03
C ALA A 104 -2.68 3.19 -0.93
N THR A 105 -3.65 2.37 -0.55
CA THR A 105 -4.58 2.66 0.54
C THR A 105 -3.85 2.75 1.89
N LEU A 106 -2.96 1.80 2.19
CA LEU A 106 -2.15 1.81 3.41
C LEU A 106 -1.31 3.08 3.51
N SER A 107 -0.64 3.49 2.44
CA SER A 107 0.12 4.74 2.39
C SER A 107 -0.75 5.95 2.75
N GLY A 108 -1.97 6.00 2.24
CA GLY A 108 -2.95 7.04 2.57
C GLY A 108 -3.34 7.06 4.04
N ILE A 109 -3.59 5.90 4.64
CA ILE A 109 -3.96 5.79 6.06
C ILE A 109 -2.78 6.11 6.98
N LEU A 110 -1.56 5.73 6.59
CA LEU A 110 -0.33 5.99 7.35
C LEU A 110 -0.04 7.49 7.51
N ARG A 111 -0.39 8.32 6.51
CA ARG A 111 -0.25 9.79 6.59
C ARG A 111 -0.94 10.42 7.81
N LEU A 112 -2.03 9.81 8.25
CA LEU A 112 -2.84 10.28 9.38
C LEU A 112 -2.73 9.33 10.59
N SER A 113 -1.82 8.35 10.53
CA SER A 113 -1.61 7.39 11.61
C SER A 113 -0.58 7.91 12.62
N PRO A 114 -0.68 7.51 13.90
CA PRO A 114 0.34 7.84 14.89
C PRO A 114 1.73 7.32 14.50
N ARG A 115 2.78 8.07 14.82
CA ARG A 115 4.19 7.69 14.54
C ARG A 115 4.54 6.29 15.06
N ARG A 116 3.98 5.88 16.21
CA ARG A 116 4.18 4.53 16.77
C ARG A 116 3.74 3.44 15.78
N SER A 117 2.60 3.60 15.12
CA SER A 117 2.07 2.63 14.16
C SER A 117 2.96 2.51 12.93
N VAL A 118 3.48 3.64 12.43
CA VAL A 118 4.43 3.69 11.30
C VAL A 118 5.69 2.90 11.64
N LEU A 119 6.28 3.14 12.83
CA LEU A 119 7.50 2.44 13.25
C LEU A 119 7.26 0.94 13.48
N THR A 120 6.14 0.55 14.09
CA THR A 120 5.78 -0.87 14.26
C THR A 120 5.65 -1.58 12.91
N LEU A 121 5.01 -0.93 11.92
CA LEU A 121 4.87 -1.49 10.58
C LEU A 121 6.20 -1.53 9.82
N LYS A 122 7.08 -0.54 10.02
CA LYS A 122 8.46 -0.56 9.50
C LYS A 122 9.19 -1.83 9.93
N GLU A 123 9.19 -2.12 11.23
CA GLU A 123 9.85 -3.31 11.76
C GLU A 123 9.19 -4.61 11.27
N ARG A 124 7.85 -4.65 11.19
CA ARG A 124 7.10 -5.78 10.64
C ARG A 124 7.50 -6.09 9.19
N PHE A 125 7.53 -5.08 8.32
CA PHE A 125 7.85 -5.30 6.90
C PHE A 125 9.32 -5.63 6.69
N MET A 126 10.23 -5.03 7.48
CA MET A 126 11.64 -5.44 7.46
C MET A 126 11.83 -6.90 7.90
N HIS A 127 11.12 -7.34 8.94
CA HIS A 127 11.18 -8.73 9.39
C HIS A 127 10.60 -9.69 8.32
N LEU A 128 9.46 -9.34 7.73
CA LEU A 128 8.86 -10.12 6.64
C LEU A 128 9.80 -10.23 5.44
N LEU A 129 10.45 -9.13 5.06
CA LEU A 129 11.40 -9.11 3.94
C LEU A 129 12.61 -10.01 4.20
N LYS A 130 13.23 -9.89 5.38
CA LYS A 130 14.38 -10.73 5.79
C LYS A 130 14.05 -12.22 5.79
N ASN A 131 12.82 -12.58 6.15
CA ASN A 131 12.37 -13.98 6.15
C ASN A 131 11.89 -14.46 4.78
N SER A 132 11.73 -13.57 3.80
CA SER A 132 11.27 -13.91 2.45
C SER A 132 12.43 -14.41 1.58
N CYS A 133 12.79 -15.69 1.71
CA CYS A 133 13.75 -16.33 0.82
C CYS A 133 13.04 -16.79 -0.46
N VAL A 134 13.52 -16.34 -1.63
CA VAL A 134 12.98 -16.76 -2.94
C VAL A 134 13.77 -17.99 -3.42
N PRO A 135 13.14 -19.17 -3.51
CA PRO A 135 13.81 -20.39 -3.97
C PRO A 135 14.02 -20.36 -5.48
N SER A 136 14.57 -21.45 -6.04
CA SER A 136 14.65 -21.60 -7.49
C SER A 136 13.28 -21.54 -8.15
N ARG A 137 13.22 -21.10 -9.41
CA ARG A 137 11.97 -20.97 -10.18
C ARG A 137 11.20 -22.28 -10.34
N GLN A 138 11.85 -23.43 -10.25
CA GLN A 138 11.18 -24.74 -10.32
C GLN A 138 10.55 -25.18 -9.00
N ASP A 139 10.82 -24.49 -7.88
CA ASP A 139 10.25 -24.84 -6.58
C ASP A 139 8.74 -24.55 -6.57
N PRO A 140 7.89 -25.51 -6.12
CA PRO A 140 6.45 -25.29 -5.99
C PRO A 140 6.08 -24.06 -5.14
N ASN A 141 6.92 -23.71 -4.16
CA ASN A 141 6.71 -22.56 -3.27
C ASN A 141 7.21 -21.24 -3.86
N TYR A 142 7.80 -21.23 -5.06
CA TYR A 142 8.35 -20.02 -5.68
C TYR A 142 7.31 -18.89 -5.76
N ASN A 143 6.11 -19.18 -6.25
CA ASN A 143 5.05 -18.16 -6.38
C ASN A 143 4.59 -17.61 -5.03
N LYS A 144 4.56 -18.45 -3.99
CA LYS A 144 4.23 -18.03 -2.62
C LYS A 144 5.34 -17.16 -2.05
N ALA A 145 6.61 -17.53 -2.23
CA ALA A 145 7.75 -16.74 -1.78
C ALA A 145 7.83 -15.37 -2.47
N ILE A 146 7.58 -15.32 -3.79
CA ILE A 146 7.47 -14.05 -4.53
C ILE A 146 6.31 -13.20 -4.00
N ARG A 147 5.17 -13.82 -3.68
CA ARG A 147 4.02 -13.12 -3.11
C ARG A 147 4.35 -12.46 -1.77
N GLN A 148 4.95 -13.21 -0.86
CA GLN A 148 5.35 -12.74 0.47
C GLN A 148 6.43 -11.66 0.41
N ARG A 149 7.43 -11.84 -0.47
CA ARG A 149 8.45 -10.80 -0.70
C ARG A 149 7.82 -9.53 -1.27
N HIS A 150 6.93 -9.66 -2.25
CA HIS A 150 6.22 -8.51 -2.82
C HIS A 150 5.36 -7.80 -1.77
N ALA A 151 4.68 -8.53 -0.88
CA ALA A 151 3.91 -7.96 0.22
C ALA A 151 4.79 -7.09 1.13
N ALA A 152 5.99 -7.58 1.48
CA ALA A 152 6.96 -6.83 2.29
C ALA A 152 7.43 -5.55 1.58
N ILE A 153 7.80 -5.67 0.30
CA ILE A 153 8.25 -4.53 -0.52
C ILE A 153 7.16 -3.49 -0.67
N LEU A 154 5.92 -3.90 -0.96
CA LEU A 154 4.78 -3.00 -1.04
C LEU A 154 4.50 -2.28 0.28
N GLY A 155 4.66 -2.96 1.42
CA GLY A 155 4.56 -2.33 2.73
C GLY A 155 5.65 -1.27 2.96
N ILE A 156 6.89 -1.54 2.54
CA ILE A 156 8.00 -0.57 2.59
C ILE A 156 7.72 0.61 1.65
N CYS A 157 7.26 0.36 0.42
CA CYS A 157 6.87 1.42 -0.51
C CYS A 157 5.74 2.28 0.07
N ALA A 158 4.75 1.68 0.73
CA ALA A 158 3.66 2.41 1.37
C ALA A 158 4.14 3.34 2.48
N LEU A 159 5.15 2.92 3.27
CA LEU A 159 5.80 3.76 4.27
C LEU A 159 6.51 4.95 3.63
N VAL A 160 7.28 4.74 2.56
CA VAL A 160 7.96 5.83 1.82
C VAL A 160 6.94 6.79 1.23
N ASP A 161 5.96 6.28 0.49
CA ASP A 161 4.92 7.08 -0.17
C ASP A 161 4.00 7.81 0.82
N SER A 162 4.02 7.45 2.10
CA SER A 162 3.26 8.14 3.15
C SER A 162 3.89 9.49 3.55
N TYR A 163 5.11 9.79 3.11
CA TYR A 163 5.79 11.06 3.36
C TYR A 163 6.29 11.72 2.05
N PRO A 164 5.39 12.26 1.21
CA PRO A 164 5.76 12.80 -0.10
C PRO A 164 6.61 14.09 -0.06
N TYR A 165 6.70 14.79 1.07
CA TYR A 165 7.38 16.09 1.17
C TYR A 165 8.33 16.17 2.37
N THR A 166 8.75 15.02 2.89
CA THR A 166 9.59 14.97 4.09
C THR A 166 10.36 13.67 4.12
N VAL A 167 11.68 13.77 4.26
CA VAL A 167 12.53 12.60 4.47
C VAL A 167 12.69 12.32 5.96
N GLU A 168 12.02 11.27 6.44
CA GLU A 168 12.17 10.76 7.80
C GLU A 168 13.54 10.10 8.02
N LYS A 169 14.02 10.09 9.28
CA LYS A 169 15.37 9.57 9.61
C LYS A 169 15.61 8.11 9.17
N TRP A 170 14.55 7.30 9.13
CA TRP A 170 14.62 5.90 8.72
C TRP A 170 14.47 5.70 7.21
N MET A 171 14.08 6.73 6.47
CA MET A 171 13.74 6.63 5.04
C MET A 171 14.96 6.43 4.13
N PRO A 172 16.10 7.12 4.34
CA PRO A 172 17.31 6.88 3.55
C PRO A 172 17.68 5.40 3.51
N GLU A 173 17.75 4.75 4.68
CA GLU A 173 18.08 3.32 4.81
C GLU A 173 17.12 2.43 4.01
N LEU A 174 15.81 2.68 4.09
CA LEU A 174 14.83 1.90 3.34
C LEU A 174 14.97 2.07 1.83
N LEU A 175 15.27 3.28 1.35
CA LEU A 175 15.44 3.54 -0.08
C LEU A 175 16.74 2.92 -0.62
N THR A 176 17.86 3.16 0.05
CA THR A 176 19.20 2.93 -0.50
C THR A 176 19.78 1.57 -0.18
N ASN A 177 19.43 1.00 0.98
CA ASN A 177 20.00 -0.27 1.42
C ASN A 177 18.99 -1.39 1.26
N ILE A 178 17.69 -1.11 1.40
CA ILE A 178 16.65 -2.13 1.28
C ILE A 178 16.09 -2.16 -0.15
N LEU A 179 15.41 -1.10 -0.60
CA LEU A 179 14.73 -1.12 -1.90
C LEU A 179 15.70 -1.25 -3.08
N ALA A 180 16.90 -0.67 -3.00
CA ALA A 180 17.91 -0.77 -4.05
C ALA A 180 18.31 -2.23 -4.36
N GLU A 181 18.41 -3.09 -3.35
CA GLU A 181 18.75 -4.52 -3.52
C GLU A 181 17.69 -5.29 -4.30
N HIS A 182 16.45 -4.82 -4.31
CA HIS A 182 15.31 -5.49 -4.96
C HIS A 182 14.97 -4.92 -6.34
N THR A 183 15.84 -4.11 -6.93
CA THR A 183 15.66 -3.54 -8.29
C THR A 183 15.77 -4.57 -9.40
N TYR A 184 16.39 -5.72 -9.13
CA TYR A 184 16.56 -6.83 -10.07
C TYR A 184 15.72 -8.06 -9.71
N ASP A 185 14.91 -7.98 -8.66
CA ASP A 185 14.02 -9.07 -8.27
C ASP A 185 12.97 -9.36 -9.36
N PRO A 186 12.44 -10.59 -9.43
CA PRO A 186 11.41 -10.96 -10.39
C PRO A 186 10.16 -10.07 -10.29
N ILE A 187 9.50 -9.84 -11.43
CA ILE A 187 8.21 -9.15 -11.49
C ILE A 187 7.21 -9.92 -10.60
N PRO A 188 6.39 -9.22 -9.79
CA PRO A 188 6.13 -7.76 -9.80
C PRO A 188 7.06 -6.89 -8.93
N ILE A 189 8.01 -7.48 -8.20
CA ILE A 189 8.75 -6.79 -7.13
C ILE A 189 9.55 -5.59 -7.65
N SER A 190 10.41 -5.81 -8.64
CA SER A 190 11.25 -4.74 -9.21
C SER A 190 10.44 -3.60 -9.82
N THR A 191 9.25 -3.89 -10.37
CA THR A 191 8.34 -2.86 -10.88
C THR A 191 7.84 -1.95 -9.76
N SER A 192 7.42 -2.53 -8.64
CA SER A 192 6.96 -1.78 -7.46
C SER A 192 8.06 -0.93 -6.84
N VAL A 193 9.30 -1.45 -6.77
CA VAL A 193 10.49 -0.71 -6.31
C VAL A 193 10.74 0.52 -7.17
N ARG A 194 10.80 0.36 -8.50
CA ARG A 194 11.04 1.47 -9.44
C ARG A 194 9.92 2.51 -9.40
N LYS A 195 8.67 2.07 -9.27
CA LYS A 195 7.50 2.95 -9.12
C LYS A 195 7.60 3.80 -7.85
N CYS A 196 7.97 3.19 -6.72
CA CYS A 196 8.20 3.89 -5.46
C CYS A 196 9.34 4.92 -5.60
N ALA A 197 10.47 4.54 -6.18
CA ALA A 197 11.60 5.45 -6.38
C ALA A 197 11.23 6.64 -7.28
N SER A 198 10.51 6.38 -8.37
CA SER A 198 9.99 7.43 -9.28
C SER A 198 9.03 8.38 -8.55
N ASN A 199 8.12 7.85 -7.73
CA ASN A 199 7.22 8.65 -6.90
C ASN A 199 7.97 9.50 -5.88
N PHE A 200 8.97 8.93 -5.21
CA PHE A 200 9.83 9.66 -4.26
C PHE A 200 10.51 10.85 -4.95
N LYS A 201 11.19 10.61 -6.09
CA LYS A 201 11.86 11.66 -6.87
C LYS A 201 10.89 12.77 -7.29
N ARG A 202 9.70 12.40 -7.78
CA ARG A 202 8.68 13.35 -8.22
C ARG A 202 8.20 14.25 -7.07
N THR A 203 8.02 13.68 -5.90
CA THR A 203 7.39 14.38 -4.76
C THR A 203 8.37 15.25 -3.97
N HIS A 204 9.66 14.90 -3.97
CA HIS A 204 10.73 15.64 -3.28
C HIS A 204 11.57 16.54 -4.21
N GLN A 205 11.15 16.72 -5.47
CA GLN A 205 11.94 17.46 -6.47
C GLN A 205 12.19 18.93 -6.06
N ASP A 206 11.15 19.62 -5.61
CA ASP A 206 11.22 21.04 -5.27
C ASP A 206 12.04 21.29 -3.98
N THR A 207 11.96 20.36 -3.03
CA THR A 207 12.63 20.41 -1.72
C THR A 207 13.97 19.68 -1.70
N TRP A 208 14.44 19.17 -2.85
CA TRP A 208 15.61 18.28 -2.91
C TRP A 208 16.89 18.87 -2.31
N HIS A 209 17.06 20.20 -2.38
CA HIS A 209 18.21 20.91 -1.79
C HIS A 209 18.30 20.74 -0.27
N GLU A 210 17.17 20.60 0.42
CA GLU A 210 17.11 20.25 1.84
C GLU A 210 17.07 18.74 2.06
N ASP A 211 16.26 18.01 1.29
CA ASP A 211 16.07 16.57 1.49
C ASP A 211 17.36 15.78 1.30
N ARG A 212 18.22 16.17 0.34
CA ARG A 212 19.53 15.55 0.12
C ARG A 212 20.44 15.58 1.35
N LYS A 213 20.26 16.53 2.26
CA LYS A 213 21.06 16.66 3.49
C LYS A 213 20.74 15.56 4.51
N ARG A 214 19.65 14.80 4.31
CA ARG A 214 19.28 13.63 5.12
C ARG A 214 20.03 12.36 4.73
N PHE A 215 20.71 12.38 3.58
CA PHE A 215 21.46 11.25 3.04
C PHE A 215 22.96 11.51 3.17
N ASN A 216 23.74 10.46 3.44
CA ASN A 216 25.19 10.52 3.28
C ASN A 216 25.60 10.32 1.80
N GLU A 217 26.89 10.44 1.49
CA GLU A 217 27.39 10.36 0.11
C GLU A 217 27.10 8.99 -0.55
N ASP A 218 27.32 7.90 0.18
CA ASP A 218 27.05 6.54 -0.31
C ASP A 218 25.57 6.33 -0.61
N GLN A 219 24.70 6.81 0.28
CA GLN A 219 23.25 6.77 0.13
C GLN A 219 22.79 7.61 -1.07
N LEU A 220 23.37 8.78 -1.31
CA LEU A 220 23.05 9.59 -2.49
C LEU A 220 23.47 8.88 -3.79
N ALA A 221 24.62 8.20 -3.80
CA ALA A 221 25.06 7.40 -4.94
C ALA A 221 24.10 6.23 -5.21
N ALA A 222 23.75 5.46 -4.18
CA ALA A 222 22.79 4.36 -4.28
C ALA A 222 21.39 4.83 -4.74
N LEU A 223 20.91 5.96 -4.20
CA LEU A 223 19.65 6.56 -4.61
C LEU A 223 19.69 6.98 -6.09
N SER A 224 20.80 7.54 -6.56
CA SER A 224 20.99 7.88 -7.97
C SER A 224 20.84 6.64 -8.86
N THR A 225 21.53 5.55 -8.53
CA THR A 225 21.43 4.27 -9.25
C THR A 225 20.00 3.71 -9.26
N LEU A 226 19.31 3.77 -8.11
CA LEU A 226 17.90 3.35 -7.99
C LEU A 226 16.98 4.18 -8.91
N LEU A 227 17.26 5.47 -9.08
CA LEU A 227 16.45 6.39 -9.88
C LEU A 227 16.75 6.36 -11.39
N THR A 228 17.99 6.08 -11.78
CA THR A 228 18.38 6.01 -13.20
C THR A 228 18.19 4.61 -13.78
N GLY A 229 18.14 3.58 -12.94
CA GLY A 229 18.08 2.18 -13.39
C GLY A 229 19.37 1.69 -14.08
N SER A 230 20.41 2.52 -14.06
CA SER A 230 21.72 2.27 -14.64
C SER A 230 22.79 2.52 -13.58
N SER A 231 23.53 1.46 -13.23
CA SER A 231 24.86 1.64 -12.65
C SER A 231 25.73 2.18 -13.77
N TYR A 232 26.20 3.43 -13.65
CA TYR A 232 27.23 3.97 -14.56
C TYR A 232 28.61 3.29 -14.35
N TYR A 233 28.68 2.30 -13.45
CA TYR A 233 29.84 1.46 -13.17
C TYR A 233 29.49 -0.01 -13.44
N ALA A 234 29.35 -0.38 -14.71
CA ALA A 234 29.37 -1.77 -15.18
C ALA A 234 30.13 -1.83 -16.50
#